data_AF-A0AAD6D1H9-F1
#
_entry.id   AF-A0AAD6D1H9-F1
#
_cell.length_a   1.000
_cell.length_b   1.000
_cell.length_c   1.000
_cell.angle_alpha   90.00
_cell.angle_beta   90.00
_cell.angle_gamma   90.00
#
_symmetry.space_group_name_H-M   'P 1'
#
loop_
_entity.id
_entity.type
_entity.pdbx_description
1 polymer ?
#
loop_
_entity_poly.entity_id
_entity_poly.type
_entity_poly.pdbx_seq_one_letter_code
_entity_poly.pdbx_strand_id
1 'polypeptide(L)'
;MTDQGGDKYAQVISDGQQTVMLTGAIVELVGRPLSSIWRKRSATQAFKEKLGEWADEAVDRKGRCLQPVLRSRAFEDHLVRENGYFQPTGQCDSSFAWAQLLYALNIRPGGGVIAWRLPPKGINPAVAGDVALEVDGAAMCHIINIFRLYKKSAPEDFNRCSFPFGRLSIDQNGAKFTATFEPGTQDDLREQRVPFSYRCWAIPGSYLLIDKEVVVANYFNAIHYDISDAAEIGGLPNPNQPMKDRASFLLRALELLRSGGLDHAFTRCPRICTEAWHKPRLITRKWMEEMSRIKRRVTTNGGEDMSLIEYIVSSLADRPNFVAEVNHSCSIFLRSAGEQERWKPLVRSWLDERCMSSQSGFSSYWTQSSPSTGLMEQILNRLMLKELPSVLENLKMQPEGSWLKELSTMVSDLIDLLTAGDDLINAPLLVLGLGADHSLWQGTCEVRGQ
;
A
#
# COMPACT_ATOMS: atom_id res chain seq x y z
N MET A 1 -81.57 19.37 51.54
CA MET A 1 -80.09 19.50 51.53
C MET A 1 -79.59 18.08 51.64
N THR A 2 -78.98 17.41 50.68
CA THR A 2 -78.19 17.66 49.46
C THR A 2 -78.58 16.49 48.52
N ASP A 3 -78.47 16.47 47.20
CA ASP A 3 -77.26 16.58 46.40
C ASP A 3 -77.71 16.35 44.93
N GLN A 4 -78.02 17.42 44.18
CA GLN A 4 -78.39 17.35 42.74
C GLN A 4 -77.30 17.96 41.84
N GLY A 5 -76.13 18.24 42.40
CA GLY A 5 -74.99 18.84 41.68
C GLY A 5 -73.98 17.83 41.13
N GLY A 6 -73.97 16.59 41.65
CA GLY A 6 -72.98 15.57 41.28
C GLY A 6 -73.12 15.02 39.86
N ASP A 7 -74.35 14.75 39.40
CA ASP A 7 -74.57 14.06 38.12
C ASP A 7 -74.20 14.88 36.89
N LYS A 8 -74.50 16.20 36.89
CA LYS A 8 -74.14 17.07 35.75
C LYS A 8 -72.64 17.33 35.68
N TYR A 9 -71.97 17.43 36.82
CA TYR A 9 -70.52 17.64 36.85
C TYR A 9 -69.77 16.36 36.43
N ALA A 10 -70.24 15.19 36.88
CA ALA A 10 -69.72 13.90 36.45
C ALA A 10 -69.88 13.67 34.94
N GLN A 11 -71.01 14.11 34.36
CA GLN A 11 -71.27 13.99 32.92
C GLN A 11 -70.38 14.93 32.10
N VAL A 12 -70.16 16.18 32.54
CA VAL A 12 -69.23 17.11 31.87
C VAL A 12 -67.79 16.62 31.95
N ILE A 13 -67.38 16.00 33.05
CA ILE A 13 -66.05 15.37 33.17
C ILE A 13 -65.95 14.15 32.23
N SER A 14 -66.99 13.33 32.14
CA SER A 14 -67.03 12.18 31.24
C SER A 14 -66.95 12.60 29.77
N ASP A 15 -67.71 13.61 29.36
CA ASP A 15 -67.69 14.16 28.00
C ASP A 15 -66.34 14.83 27.68
N GLY A 16 -65.74 15.51 28.66
CA GLY A 16 -64.38 16.05 28.55
C GLY A 16 -63.32 14.96 28.38
N GLN A 17 -63.40 13.88 29.16
CA GLN A 17 -62.50 12.72 29.03
C GLN A 17 -62.70 11.98 27.71
N GLN A 18 -63.93 11.80 27.24
CA GLN A 18 -64.22 11.20 25.93
C GLN A 18 -63.71 12.07 24.78
N THR A 19 -63.82 13.40 24.88
CA THR A 19 -63.31 14.33 23.86
C THR A 19 -61.77 14.32 23.82
N VAL A 20 -61.11 14.26 24.99
CA VAL A 20 -59.64 14.14 25.06
C VAL A 20 -59.17 12.78 24.51
N MET A 21 -59.89 11.70 24.80
CA MET A 21 -59.58 10.37 24.24
C MET A 21 -59.83 10.31 22.73
N LEU A 22 -60.89 10.93 22.22
CA LEU A 22 -61.18 11.02 20.78
C LEU A 22 -60.11 11.87 20.06
N THR A 23 -59.70 12.98 20.65
CA THR A 23 -58.64 13.84 20.10
C THR A 23 -57.29 13.12 20.13
N GLY A 24 -56.98 12.41 21.21
CA GLY A 24 -55.82 11.53 21.32
C GLY A 24 -55.84 10.42 20.26
N ALA A 25 -57.00 9.78 20.05
CA ALA A 25 -57.19 8.77 19.03
C ALA A 25 -57.05 9.34 17.62
N ILE A 26 -57.55 10.54 17.30
CA ILE A 26 -57.37 11.18 15.99
C ILE A 26 -55.90 11.57 15.77
N VAL A 27 -55.22 12.07 16.80
CA VAL A 27 -53.78 12.36 16.73
C VAL A 27 -52.96 11.08 16.52
N GLU A 28 -53.32 9.97 17.15
CA GLU A 28 -52.64 8.69 16.95
C GLU A 28 -52.98 8.01 15.62
N LEU A 29 -54.24 8.09 15.18
CA LEU A 29 -54.75 7.38 14.00
C LEU A 29 -54.50 8.15 12.69
N VAL A 30 -54.43 9.48 12.75
CA VAL A 30 -54.31 10.35 11.56
C VAL A 30 -53.07 11.25 11.68
N GLY A 31 -52.83 11.86 12.84
CA GLY A 31 -51.71 12.79 13.05
C GLY A 31 -50.32 12.15 12.97
N ARG A 32 -50.11 11.01 13.64
CA ARG A 32 -48.83 10.28 13.63
C ARG A 32 -48.50 9.67 12.25
N PRO A 33 -49.43 9.01 11.54
CA PRO A 33 -49.17 8.51 10.19
C PRO A 33 -48.86 9.64 9.21
N LEU A 34 -49.65 10.72 9.19
CA LEU A 34 -49.39 11.85 8.30
C LEU A 34 -48.07 12.53 8.62
N SER A 35 -47.79 12.87 9.88
CA SER A 35 -46.50 13.49 10.25
C SER A 35 -45.31 12.59 9.90
N SER A 36 -45.46 11.26 10.00
CA SER A 36 -44.43 10.32 9.55
C SER A 36 -44.24 10.31 8.02
N ILE A 37 -45.32 10.43 7.26
CA ILE A 37 -45.29 10.52 5.78
C ILE A 37 -44.66 11.86 5.34
N TRP A 38 -45.05 12.96 5.97
CA TRP A 38 -44.48 14.29 5.70
C TRP A 38 -43.00 14.36 6.07
N ARG A 39 -42.59 13.81 7.22
CA ARG A 39 -41.17 13.67 7.59
C ARG A 39 -40.40 12.82 6.60
N LYS A 40 -40.95 11.68 6.17
CA LYS A 40 -40.31 10.83 5.13
C LYS A 40 -40.19 11.56 3.79
N ARG A 41 -41.21 12.30 3.37
CA ARG A 41 -41.19 13.07 2.12
C ARG A 41 -40.18 14.21 2.16
N SER A 42 -40.15 14.96 3.26
CA SER A 42 -39.15 16.02 3.50
C SER A 42 -37.72 15.45 3.57
N ALA A 43 -37.51 14.33 4.28
CA ALA A 43 -36.22 13.66 4.33
C ALA A 43 -35.76 13.13 2.97
N THR A 44 -36.69 12.61 2.15
CA THR A 44 -36.40 12.14 0.79
C THR A 44 -36.02 13.30 -0.13
N GLN A 45 -36.71 14.44 -0.02
CA GLN A 45 -36.39 15.64 -0.80
C GLN A 45 -35.02 16.22 -0.41
N ALA A 46 -34.75 16.38 0.89
CA ALA A 46 -33.46 16.83 1.39
C ALA A 46 -32.32 15.87 1.00
N PHE A 47 -32.62 14.57 0.94
CA PHE A 47 -31.67 13.56 0.49
C PHE A 47 -31.37 13.65 -1.02
N LYS A 48 -32.39 13.86 -1.86
CA LYS A 48 -32.19 14.14 -3.29
C LYS A 48 -31.37 15.39 -3.52
N GLU A 49 -31.62 16.46 -2.75
CA GLU A 49 -30.83 17.68 -2.81
C GLU A 49 -29.36 17.43 -2.46
N LYS A 50 -29.08 16.62 -1.43
CA LYS A 50 -27.71 16.22 -1.06
C LYS A 50 -27.02 15.33 -2.11
N LEU A 51 -27.78 14.50 -2.83
CA LEU A 51 -27.26 13.69 -3.92
C LEU A 51 -26.83 14.54 -5.12
N GLY A 52 -27.37 15.76 -5.26
CA GLY A 52 -27.02 16.68 -6.34
C GLY A 52 -27.28 16.05 -7.69
N GLU A 53 -26.25 16.01 -8.53
CA GLU A 53 -26.31 15.46 -9.88
C GLU A 53 -26.65 13.95 -9.96
N TRP A 54 -26.50 13.21 -8.85
CA TRP A 54 -26.76 11.78 -8.79
C TRP A 54 -28.23 11.44 -8.51
N ALA A 55 -29.07 12.43 -8.21
CA ALA A 55 -30.43 12.23 -7.74
C ALA A 55 -31.31 11.41 -8.69
N ASP A 56 -31.13 11.59 -10.01
CA ASP A 56 -31.93 10.91 -11.03
C ASP A 56 -31.55 9.44 -11.21
N GLU A 57 -30.29 9.08 -11.01
CA GLU A 57 -29.84 7.68 -11.09
C GLU A 57 -30.02 6.92 -9.78
N ALA A 58 -29.94 7.62 -8.65
CA ALA A 58 -30.04 7.03 -7.32
C ALA A 58 -31.46 6.56 -6.96
N VAL A 59 -32.46 6.76 -7.83
CA VAL A 59 -33.85 6.40 -7.58
C VAL A 59 -34.42 5.61 -8.76
N ASP A 60 -34.98 4.43 -8.47
CA ASP A 60 -35.61 3.62 -9.51
C ASP A 60 -36.98 4.18 -9.95
N ARG A 61 -37.56 3.59 -11.01
CA ARG A 61 -38.90 3.96 -11.52
C ARG A 61 -40.03 3.84 -10.48
N LYS A 62 -39.81 3.11 -9.39
CA LYS A 62 -40.77 2.92 -8.28
C LYS A 62 -40.48 3.87 -7.11
N GLY A 63 -39.54 4.80 -7.24
CA GLY A 63 -39.18 5.75 -6.18
C GLY A 63 -38.29 5.16 -5.08
N ARG A 64 -37.71 3.97 -5.28
CA ARG A 64 -36.83 3.33 -4.30
C ARG A 64 -35.39 3.81 -4.48
N CYS A 65 -34.74 4.14 -3.36
CA CYS A 65 -33.34 4.53 -3.36
C CYS A 65 -32.44 3.32 -3.69
N LEU A 66 -31.45 3.55 -4.53
CA LEU A 66 -30.47 2.57 -4.98
C LEU A 66 -29.12 2.82 -4.32
N GLN A 67 -28.33 1.77 -4.17
CA GLN A 67 -26.95 1.82 -3.72
C GLN A 67 -26.02 1.93 -4.93
N PRO A 68 -25.12 2.93 -4.99
CA PRO A 68 -24.09 2.97 -6.02
C PRO A 68 -23.03 1.91 -5.76
N VAL A 69 -22.57 1.27 -6.84
CA VAL A 69 -21.58 0.20 -6.83
C VAL A 69 -20.51 0.46 -7.89
N LEU A 70 -19.25 0.61 -7.46
CA LEU A 70 -18.09 0.70 -8.33
C LEU A 70 -17.48 -0.69 -8.51
N ARG A 71 -17.66 -1.27 -9.71
CA ARG A 71 -17.12 -2.58 -10.07
C ARG A 71 -15.70 -2.47 -10.61
N SER A 72 -14.86 -3.47 -10.33
CA SER A 72 -13.45 -3.48 -10.76
C SER A 72 -13.31 -3.31 -12.26
N ARG A 73 -13.99 -4.14 -13.05
CA ARG A 73 -13.92 -4.08 -14.52
C ARG A 73 -14.31 -2.71 -15.09
N ALA A 74 -15.42 -2.14 -14.59
CA ALA A 74 -15.86 -0.82 -15.05
C ALA A 74 -14.86 0.29 -14.70
N PHE A 75 -14.20 0.17 -13.55
CA PHE A 75 -13.15 1.10 -13.14
C PHE A 75 -11.84 0.89 -13.93
N GLU A 76 -11.45 -0.34 -14.21
CA GLU A 76 -10.29 -0.68 -15.05
C GLU A 76 -10.48 -0.13 -16.48
N ASP A 77 -11.65 -0.34 -17.09
CA ASP A 77 -12.00 0.22 -18.40
C ASP A 77 -11.94 1.76 -18.38
N HIS A 78 -12.35 2.38 -17.27
CA HIS A 78 -12.24 3.83 -17.08
C HIS A 78 -10.79 4.31 -16.95
N LEU A 79 -9.96 3.59 -16.19
CA LEU A 79 -8.52 3.87 -16.08
C LEU A 79 -7.84 3.81 -17.45
N VAL A 80 -8.12 2.77 -18.24
CA VAL A 80 -7.57 2.62 -19.60
C VAL A 80 -8.01 3.76 -20.51
N ARG A 81 -9.31 4.07 -20.52
CA ARG A 81 -9.87 5.14 -21.37
C ARG A 81 -9.25 6.51 -21.10
N GLU A 82 -8.98 6.84 -19.84
CA GLU A 82 -8.40 8.13 -19.44
C GLU A 82 -6.87 8.08 -19.29
N ASN A 83 -6.23 6.94 -19.58
CA ASN A 83 -4.82 6.66 -19.29
C ASN A 83 -4.43 6.94 -17.82
N GLY A 84 -5.37 6.81 -16.88
CA GLY A 84 -5.16 7.11 -15.46
C GLY A 84 -5.03 8.60 -15.13
N TYR A 85 -5.11 9.50 -16.11
CA TYR A 85 -5.10 10.96 -15.91
C TYR A 85 -6.53 11.49 -15.86
N PHE A 86 -7.07 11.64 -14.67
CA PHE A 86 -8.44 12.10 -14.50
C PHE A 86 -8.51 13.62 -14.43
N GLN A 87 -9.31 14.23 -15.30
CA GLN A 87 -9.62 15.66 -15.25
C GLN A 87 -11.11 15.82 -14.99
N PRO A 88 -11.53 16.03 -13.72
CA PRO A 88 -12.92 16.32 -13.40
C PRO A 88 -13.40 17.54 -14.19
N THR A 89 -14.62 17.45 -14.73
CA THR A 89 -15.28 18.54 -15.44
C THR A 89 -16.56 18.96 -14.72
N GLY A 90 -16.97 20.22 -14.88
CA GLY A 90 -18.15 20.78 -14.22
C GLY A 90 -17.97 20.96 -12.71
N GLN A 91 -19.07 21.19 -11.99
CA GLN A 91 -19.10 21.28 -10.53
C GLN A 91 -19.64 19.97 -9.93
N CYS A 92 -19.23 19.67 -8.69
CA CYS A 92 -19.79 18.58 -7.89
C CYS A 92 -20.85 19.19 -6.97
N ASP A 93 -22.12 18.88 -7.24
CA ASP A 93 -23.25 19.45 -6.50
C ASP A 93 -23.61 18.57 -5.29
N SER A 94 -23.08 17.35 -5.25
CA SER A 94 -23.30 16.43 -4.14
C SER A 94 -22.52 16.79 -2.88
N SER A 95 -23.21 16.72 -1.74
CA SER A 95 -22.58 16.85 -0.42
C SER A 95 -22.04 15.53 0.13
N PHE A 96 -22.21 14.39 -0.56
CA PHE A 96 -21.76 13.09 -0.08
C PHE A 96 -20.27 12.90 -0.35
N ALA A 97 -19.50 12.51 0.67
CA ALA A 97 -18.07 12.25 0.51
C ALA A 97 -17.76 11.22 -0.59
N TRP A 98 -18.51 10.11 -0.68
CA TRP A 98 -18.30 9.13 -1.74
C TRP A 98 -18.57 9.71 -3.15
N ALA A 99 -19.52 10.64 -3.29
CA ALA A 99 -19.79 11.28 -4.57
C ALA A 99 -18.68 12.26 -4.95
N GLN A 100 -18.09 12.94 -3.97
CA GLN A 100 -16.92 13.79 -4.16
C GLN A 100 -15.66 12.98 -4.48
N LEU A 101 -15.51 11.78 -3.92
CA LEU A 101 -14.49 10.82 -4.34
C LEU A 101 -14.67 10.43 -5.81
N LEU A 102 -15.89 10.06 -6.22
CA LEU A 102 -16.18 9.73 -7.63
C LEU A 102 -15.91 10.91 -8.57
N TYR A 103 -16.32 12.11 -8.17
CA TYR A 103 -16.03 13.34 -8.92
C TYR A 103 -14.52 13.55 -9.08
N ALA A 104 -13.73 13.40 -8.01
CA ALA A 104 -12.28 13.52 -8.07
C ALA A 104 -11.62 12.46 -8.98
N LEU A 105 -12.28 11.32 -9.17
CA LEU A 105 -11.89 10.26 -10.10
C LEU A 105 -12.46 10.44 -11.51
N ASN A 106 -13.07 11.60 -11.82
CA ASN A 106 -13.74 11.89 -13.09
C ASN A 106 -14.87 10.91 -13.44
N ILE A 107 -15.53 10.36 -12.42
CA ILE A 107 -16.71 9.50 -12.55
C ILE A 107 -17.96 10.36 -12.30
N ARG A 108 -18.77 10.54 -13.34
CA ARG A 108 -19.99 11.37 -13.33
C ARG A 108 -21.24 10.53 -13.64
N PRO A 109 -22.44 11.03 -13.32
CA PRO A 109 -23.69 10.48 -13.83
C PRO A 109 -23.64 10.33 -15.36
N GLY A 110 -24.25 9.28 -15.89
CA GLY A 110 -24.30 8.94 -17.30
C GLY A 110 -23.01 8.32 -17.86
N GLY A 111 -21.92 8.30 -17.08
CA GLY A 111 -20.61 7.82 -17.52
C GLY A 111 -20.48 6.30 -17.65
N GLY A 112 -21.47 5.54 -17.16
CA GLY A 112 -21.51 4.07 -17.25
C GLY A 112 -20.51 3.32 -16.37
N VAL A 113 -19.80 4.02 -15.48
CA VAL A 113 -18.80 3.41 -14.56
C VAL A 113 -19.45 2.87 -13.29
N ILE A 114 -20.50 3.54 -12.79
CA ILE A 114 -21.25 3.14 -11.61
C ILE A 114 -22.42 2.25 -12.00
N ALA A 115 -22.55 1.14 -11.30
CA ALA A 115 -23.75 0.32 -11.32
C ALA A 115 -24.65 0.69 -10.13
N TRP A 116 -25.96 0.57 -10.32
CA TRP A 116 -26.94 0.84 -9.27
C TRP A 116 -27.68 -0.43 -8.89
N ARG A 117 -27.74 -0.74 -7.59
CA ARG A 117 -28.45 -1.94 -7.09
C ARG A 117 -29.45 -1.60 -6.00
N LEU A 118 -30.48 -2.43 -5.89
CA LEU A 118 -31.41 -2.39 -4.76
C LEU A 118 -30.72 -3.02 -3.54
N PRO A 119 -30.53 -2.28 -2.44
CA PRO A 119 -29.92 -2.83 -1.24
C PRO A 119 -30.88 -3.83 -0.55
N PRO A 120 -30.37 -4.85 0.15
CA PRO A 120 -31.19 -5.86 0.83
C PRO A 120 -32.09 -5.26 1.91
N LYS A 121 -31.58 -4.22 2.58
CA LYS A 121 -32.33 -3.37 3.50
C LYS A 121 -32.60 -2.06 2.76
N GLY A 122 -33.85 -1.60 2.75
CA GLY A 122 -34.18 -0.32 2.14
C GLY A 122 -33.38 0.81 2.79
N ILE A 123 -32.83 1.69 1.97
CA ILE A 123 -32.14 2.91 2.44
C ILE A 123 -33.17 3.79 3.15
N ASN A 124 -32.82 4.24 4.34
CA ASN A 124 -33.49 5.28 5.09
C ASN A 124 -32.72 6.61 4.94
N PRO A 125 -33.22 7.54 4.11
CA PRO A 125 -32.59 8.84 3.89
C PRO A 125 -32.41 9.69 5.16
N ALA A 126 -33.14 9.37 6.24
CA ALA A 126 -33.03 10.07 7.51
C ALA A 126 -31.84 9.62 8.38
N VAL A 127 -31.17 8.51 8.04
CA VAL A 127 -30.03 7.97 8.78
C VAL A 127 -28.74 8.33 8.05
N ALA A 128 -27.86 9.08 8.72
CA ALA A 128 -26.56 9.43 8.15
C ALA A 128 -25.70 8.16 7.93
N GLY A 129 -25.07 8.06 6.76
CA GLY A 129 -24.23 6.91 6.39
C GLY A 129 -24.98 5.68 5.90
N ASP A 130 -26.32 5.71 5.82
CA ASP A 130 -27.13 4.59 5.29
C ASP A 130 -26.98 4.45 3.76
N VAL A 131 -26.50 5.51 3.10
CA VAL A 131 -26.05 5.47 1.70
C VAL A 131 -24.54 5.53 1.66
N ALA A 132 -23.97 4.46 1.11
CA ALA A 132 -22.54 4.28 0.93
C ALA A 132 -22.27 3.92 -0.53
N LEU A 133 -21.06 4.20 -0.99
CA LEU A 133 -20.58 3.61 -2.22
C LEU A 133 -20.00 2.24 -1.89
N GLU A 134 -20.54 1.19 -2.51
CA GLU A 134 -19.90 -0.12 -2.46
C GLU A 134 -18.85 -0.20 -3.57
N VAL A 135 -17.65 -0.60 -3.20
CA VAL A 135 -16.51 -0.67 -4.11
C VAL A 135 -15.98 -2.09 -4.07
N ASP A 136 -15.82 -2.72 -5.23
CA ASP A 136 -15.10 -3.99 -5.31
C ASP A 136 -13.66 -3.77 -4.78
N GLY A 137 -13.15 -4.74 -4.04
CA GLY A 137 -11.85 -4.67 -3.39
C GLY A 137 -10.70 -4.25 -4.31
N ALA A 138 -10.62 -4.88 -5.49
CA ALA A 138 -9.62 -4.54 -6.50
C ALA A 138 -9.74 -3.09 -7.02
N ALA A 139 -10.96 -2.58 -7.27
CA ALA A 139 -11.17 -1.17 -7.61
C ALA A 139 -10.60 -0.24 -6.53
N MET A 140 -10.83 -0.56 -5.26
CA MET A 140 -10.28 0.21 -4.13
C MET A 140 -8.74 0.15 -4.10
N CYS A 141 -8.16 -1.03 -4.32
CA CYS A 141 -6.71 -1.20 -4.43
C CYS A 141 -6.11 -0.39 -5.58
N HIS A 142 -6.79 -0.31 -6.73
CA HIS A 142 -6.39 0.53 -7.86
C HIS A 142 -6.40 2.02 -7.50
N ILE A 143 -7.49 2.51 -6.88
CA ILE A 143 -7.59 3.90 -6.43
C ILE A 143 -6.42 4.25 -5.50
N ILE A 144 -6.14 3.40 -4.51
CA ILE A 144 -5.08 3.63 -3.53
C ILE A 144 -3.70 3.58 -4.20
N ASN A 145 -3.39 2.54 -4.97
CA ASN A 145 -2.07 2.40 -5.60
C ASN A 145 -1.79 3.52 -6.61
N ILE A 146 -2.76 3.96 -7.39
CA ILE A 146 -2.51 4.95 -8.45
C ILE A 146 -2.49 6.36 -7.87
N PHE A 147 -3.41 6.71 -6.98
CA PHE A 147 -3.65 8.11 -6.63
C PHE A 147 -3.20 8.51 -5.22
N ARG A 148 -2.74 7.58 -4.38
CA ARG A 148 -2.19 7.96 -3.07
C ARG A 148 -1.00 8.89 -3.24
N LEU A 149 -0.85 9.79 -2.29
CA LEU A 149 0.33 10.63 -2.14
C LEU A 149 1.44 9.81 -1.45
N TYR A 150 2.40 9.33 -2.23
CA TYR A 150 3.50 8.51 -1.75
C TYR A 150 4.51 9.33 -0.93
N LYS A 151 4.81 8.87 0.28
CA LYS A 151 5.89 9.44 1.12
C LYS A 151 7.13 8.53 1.17
N LYS A 152 6.98 7.28 0.76
CA LYS A 152 7.99 6.21 0.74
C LYS A 152 7.77 5.39 -0.54
N SER A 153 8.83 4.78 -1.09
CA SER A 153 8.73 3.84 -2.22
C SER A 153 7.93 2.60 -1.87
N ALA A 154 8.03 2.11 -0.64
CA ALA A 154 7.32 0.93 -0.16
C ALA A 154 6.43 1.30 1.03
N PRO A 155 5.21 1.81 0.81
CA PRO A 155 4.32 2.12 1.91
C PRO A 155 3.81 0.84 2.59
N GLU A 156 3.98 0.78 3.91
CA GLU A 156 3.52 -0.34 4.75
C GLU A 156 2.04 -0.25 5.10
N ASP A 157 1.53 0.97 5.32
CA ASP A 157 0.16 1.21 5.75
C ASP A 157 -0.75 1.60 4.57
N PHE A 158 -1.93 0.98 4.54
CA PHE A 158 -3.04 1.28 3.64
C PHE A 158 -4.30 1.76 4.38
N ASN A 159 -4.35 1.62 5.71
CA ASN A 159 -5.50 2.01 6.52
C ASN A 159 -5.70 3.52 6.53
N ARG A 160 -4.64 4.31 6.30
CA ARG A 160 -4.72 5.77 6.17
C ARG A 160 -3.98 6.25 4.95
N CYS A 161 -4.74 6.53 3.90
CA CYS A 161 -4.22 7.01 2.63
C CYS A 161 -4.51 8.51 2.47
N SER A 162 -3.47 9.29 2.20
CA SER A 162 -3.64 10.68 1.76
C SER A 162 -3.62 10.73 0.24
N PHE A 163 -4.46 11.56 -0.34
CA PHE A 163 -4.54 11.85 -1.77
C PHE A 163 -4.35 13.36 -1.97
N PRO A 164 -4.01 13.82 -3.17
CA PRO A 164 -4.06 15.25 -3.49
C PRO A 164 -5.46 15.87 -3.26
N PHE A 165 -6.52 15.07 -3.30
CA PHE A 165 -7.92 15.51 -3.26
C PHE A 165 -8.70 15.09 -2.01
N GLY A 166 -8.02 14.58 -0.98
CA GLY A 166 -8.66 14.17 0.26
C GLY A 166 -7.90 13.10 1.02
N ARG A 167 -8.56 12.45 1.97
CA ARG A 167 -8.01 11.35 2.77
C ARG A 167 -9.00 10.21 2.83
N LEU A 168 -8.48 8.98 2.74
CA LEU A 168 -9.27 7.77 2.92
C LEU A 168 -8.75 7.05 4.16
N SER A 169 -9.65 6.77 5.10
CA SER A 169 -9.39 5.90 6.23
C SER A 169 -10.15 4.60 6.04
N ILE A 170 -9.48 3.45 6.15
CA ILE A 170 -10.05 2.12 5.95
C ILE A 170 -9.96 1.35 7.27
N ASP A 171 -11.11 0.86 7.71
CA ASP A 171 -11.25 0.00 8.86
C ASP A 171 -11.66 -1.41 8.40
N GLN A 172 -11.02 -2.43 8.97
CA GLN A 172 -11.34 -3.82 8.71
C GLN A 172 -12.12 -4.40 9.90
N ASN A 173 -13.36 -4.82 9.64
CA ASN A 173 -14.22 -5.51 10.60
C ASN A 173 -14.47 -6.95 10.12
N GLY A 174 -13.58 -7.86 10.50
CA GLY A 174 -13.58 -9.24 10.00
C GLY A 174 -13.24 -9.29 8.51
N ALA A 175 -14.14 -9.84 7.69
CA ALA A 175 -13.97 -9.93 6.24
C ALA A 175 -14.49 -8.70 5.47
N LYS A 176 -15.09 -7.72 6.17
CA LYS A 176 -15.65 -6.51 5.54
C LYS A 176 -14.75 -5.31 5.77
N PHE A 177 -14.60 -4.51 4.73
CA PHE A 177 -13.90 -3.23 4.80
C PHE A 177 -14.90 -2.09 4.78
N THR A 178 -14.69 -1.11 5.65
CA THR A 178 -15.41 0.15 5.63
C THR A 178 -14.40 1.26 5.43
N ALA A 179 -14.69 2.18 4.52
CA ALA A 179 -13.88 3.35 4.30
C ALA A 179 -14.65 4.63 4.62
N THR A 180 -13.93 5.62 5.13
CA THR A 180 -14.40 6.99 5.30
C THR A 180 -13.51 7.88 4.46
N PHE A 181 -14.13 8.63 3.55
CA PHE A 181 -13.42 9.60 2.72
C PHE A 181 -13.64 11.01 3.28
N GLU A 182 -12.57 11.71 3.59
CA GLU A 182 -12.58 13.12 3.94
C GLU A 182 -12.17 13.91 2.69
N PRO A 183 -13.10 14.60 2.01
CA PRO A 183 -12.79 15.36 0.81
C PRO A 183 -11.86 16.53 1.11
N GLY A 184 -11.01 16.87 0.14
CA GLY A 184 -10.24 18.11 0.14
C GLY A 184 -11.11 19.34 -0.11
N THR A 185 -10.48 20.47 -0.41
CA THR A 185 -11.18 21.67 -0.86
C THR A 185 -11.82 21.46 -2.24
N GLN A 186 -12.76 22.33 -2.62
CA GLN A 186 -13.37 22.27 -3.96
C GLN A 186 -12.34 22.45 -5.08
N ASP A 187 -11.28 23.22 -4.83
CA ASP A 187 -10.17 23.37 -5.78
C ASP A 187 -9.38 22.06 -5.87
N ASP A 188 -9.02 21.45 -4.74
CA ASP A 188 -8.35 20.14 -4.71
C ASP A 188 -9.16 19.10 -5.48
N LEU A 189 -10.50 19.08 -5.33
CA LEU A 189 -11.42 18.16 -6.03
C LEU A 189 -11.48 18.39 -7.55
N ARG A 190 -11.17 19.59 -8.05
CA ARG A 190 -11.19 19.96 -9.49
C ARG A 190 -9.85 19.75 -10.19
N GLU A 191 -8.76 19.70 -9.43
CA GLU A 191 -7.42 19.52 -10.00
C GLU A 191 -7.30 18.22 -10.80
N GLN A 192 -6.39 18.23 -11.78
CA GLN A 192 -6.06 17.03 -12.52
C GLN A 192 -5.45 15.98 -11.60
N ARG A 193 -5.82 14.71 -11.77
CA ARG A 193 -5.17 13.58 -11.12
C ARG A 193 -4.05 13.07 -12.00
N VAL A 194 -2.87 12.96 -11.39
CA VAL A 194 -1.69 12.37 -12.01
C VAL A 194 -1.32 11.10 -11.23
N PRO A 195 -1.17 9.95 -11.90
CA PRO A 195 -0.70 8.71 -11.28
C PRO A 195 0.60 8.90 -10.49
N PHE A 196 0.71 8.17 -9.37
CA PHE A 196 1.92 8.05 -8.56
C PHE A 196 2.48 9.39 -8.09
N SER A 197 1.59 10.28 -7.65
CA SER A 197 1.95 11.52 -6.98
C SER A 197 2.73 11.22 -5.69
N TYR A 198 3.76 12.00 -5.39
CA TYR A 198 4.58 11.82 -4.20
C TYR A 198 4.88 13.13 -3.48
N ARG A 199 5.23 13.02 -2.20
CA ARG A 199 5.74 14.09 -1.36
C ARG A 199 7.03 13.63 -0.70
N CYS A 200 8.12 13.77 -1.45
CA CYS A 200 9.46 13.38 -1.03
C CYS A 200 10.44 14.48 -1.43
N TRP A 201 11.23 14.96 -0.49
CA TRP A 201 12.23 16.00 -0.74
C TRP A 201 13.43 15.50 -1.55
N ALA A 202 13.67 14.19 -1.57
CA ALA A 202 14.77 13.61 -2.32
C ALA A 202 14.51 13.69 -3.83
N ILE A 203 13.26 13.54 -4.28
CA ILE A 203 12.95 13.38 -5.70
C ILE A 203 12.39 14.69 -6.27
N PRO A 204 12.98 15.27 -7.32
CA PRO A 204 12.50 16.52 -7.90
C PRO A 204 11.16 16.33 -8.62
N GLY A 205 10.17 17.15 -8.29
CA GLY A 205 8.81 17.08 -8.86
C GLY A 205 7.76 16.69 -7.81
N SER A 206 6.56 16.34 -8.28
CA SER A 206 5.42 15.94 -7.44
C SER A 206 4.77 14.62 -7.86
N TYR A 207 5.27 13.98 -8.93
CA TYR A 207 4.77 12.71 -9.45
C TYR A 207 5.86 11.97 -10.23
N LEU A 208 5.77 10.65 -10.27
CA LEU A 208 6.67 9.81 -11.05
C LEU A 208 6.50 10.09 -12.55
N LEU A 209 7.60 10.30 -13.26
CA LEU A 209 7.57 10.59 -14.70
C LEU A 209 7.47 9.26 -15.45
N ILE A 210 6.25 8.84 -15.77
CA ILE A 210 5.95 7.71 -16.65
C ILE A 210 5.17 8.27 -17.84
N ASP A 211 5.51 7.86 -19.06
CA ASP A 211 4.80 8.32 -20.26
C ASP A 211 3.30 8.03 -20.13
N LYS A 212 2.49 9.04 -20.47
CA LYS A 212 1.04 8.99 -20.29
C LYS A 212 0.41 7.81 -21.02
N GLU A 213 0.94 7.47 -22.20
CA GLU A 213 0.44 6.42 -23.07
C GLU A 213 0.69 5.02 -22.52
N VAL A 214 1.65 4.85 -21.60
CA VAL A 214 2.04 3.52 -21.07
C VAL A 214 1.84 3.37 -19.56
N VAL A 215 1.50 4.43 -18.82
CA VAL A 215 1.40 4.38 -17.35
C VAL A 215 0.41 3.33 -16.84
N VAL A 216 -0.77 3.22 -17.47
CA VAL A 216 -1.80 2.24 -17.08
C VAL A 216 -1.40 0.83 -17.47
N ALA A 217 -0.78 0.66 -18.64
CA ALA A 217 -0.26 -0.64 -19.08
C ALA A 217 0.86 -1.13 -18.15
N ASN A 218 1.82 -0.26 -17.80
CA ASN A 218 2.89 -0.55 -16.86
C ASN A 218 2.34 -0.91 -15.47
N TYR A 219 1.32 -0.19 -15.02
CA TYR A 219 0.65 -0.46 -13.76
C TYR A 219 -0.02 -1.85 -13.76
N PHE A 220 -0.82 -2.17 -14.77
CA PHE A 220 -1.47 -3.49 -14.86
C PHE A 220 -0.45 -4.61 -15.04
N ASN A 221 0.62 -4.39 -15.80
CA ASN A 221 1.71 -5.35 -15.90
C ASN A 221 2.33 -5.64 -14.53
N ALA A 222 2.58 -4.60 -13.71
CA ALA A 222 3.09 -4.79 -12.35
C ALA A 222 2.10 -5.56 -11.48
N ILE A 223 0.81 -5.22 -11.52
CA ILE A 223 -0.22 -5.90 -10.72
C ILE A 223 -0.38 -7.38 -11.10
N HIS A 224 -0.31 -7.72 -12.39
CA HIS A 224 -0.58 -9.08 -12.87
C HIS A 224 0.66 -9.96 -13.00
N TYR A 225 1.82 -9.38 -13.26
CA TYR A 225 3.10 -10.08 -13.49
C TYR A 225 4.16 -9.73 -12.45
N ASP A 226 3.78 -9.10 -11.35
CA ASP A 226 4.62 -8.68 -10.23
C ASP A 226 5.64 -7.56 -10.54
N ILE A 227 5.84 -7.19 -11.82
CA ILE A 227 6.74 -6.13 -12.26
C ILE A 227 6.27 -5.43 -13.55
N SER A 228 6.44 -4.11 -13.65
CA SER A 228 6.03 -3.33 -14.83
C SER A 228 6.89 -3.59 -16.06
N ASP A 229 8.17 -3.92 -15.85
CA ASP A 229 9.19 -4.08 -16.88
C ASP A 229 9.68 -5.54 -16.94
N ALA A 230 8.75 -6.45 -17.17
CA ALA A 230 9.05 -7.86 -17.34
C ALA A 230 9.92 -8.12 -18.59
N ALA A 231 9.99 -7.19 -19.54
CA ALA A 231 10.81 -7.32 -20.73
C ALA A 231 12.31 -7.19 -20.43
N GLU A 232 12.71 -6.25 -19.57
CA GLU A 232 14.13 -6.05 -19.22
C GLU A 232 14.61 -6.94 -18.08
N ILE A 233 13.83 -7.09 -17.00
CA ILE A 233 14.22 -7.91 -15.84
C ILE A 233 13.86 -9.38 -16.04
N GLY A 234 12.75 -9.67 -16.70
CA GLY A 234 12.13 -11.00 -16.71
C GLY A 234 11.13 -11.20 -15.57
N GLY A 235 10.28 -12.22 -15.70
CA GLY A 235 9.41 -12.68 -14.63
C GLY A 235 10.19 -13.40 -13.52
N LEU A 236 9.56 -13.54 -12.34
CA LEU A 236 10.16 -14.28 -11.22
C LEU A 236 10.54 -15.71 -11.65
N PRO A 237 11.73 -16.20 -11.26
CA PRO A 237 12.18 -17.53 -11.62
C PRO A 237 11.31 -18.61 -10.95
N ASN A 238 11.17 -19.76 -11.62
CA ASN A 238 10.41 -20.87 -11.06
C ASN A 238 11.09 -21.36 -9.75
N PRO A 239 10.35 -21.65 -8.67
CA PRO A 239 10.93 -22.15 -7.43
C PRO A 239 11.82 -23.40 -7.59
N ASN A 240 11.55 -24.22 -8.62
CA ASN A 240 12.27 -25.45 -8.95
C ASN A 240 13.47 -25.24 -9.89
N GLN A 241 13.73 -24.02 -10.37
CA GLN A 241 14.94 -23.73 -11.13
C GLN A 241 16.19 -23.89 -10.26
N PRO A 242 17.35 -24.23 -10.87
CA PRO A 242 18.62 -24.32 -10.16
C PRO A 242 18.91 -23.06 -9.33
N MET A 243 19.49 -23.26 -8.14
CA MET A 243 19.82 -22.16 -7.21
C MET A 243 20.68 -21.09 -7.88
N LYS A 244 21.65 -21.52 -8.70
CA LYS A 244 22.53 -20.63 -9.47
C LYS A 244 21.75 -19.71 -10.41
N ASP A 245 20.82 -20.25 -11.20
CA ASP A 245 20.03 -19.46 -12.15
C ASP A 245 19.16 -18.42 -11.41
N ARG A 246 18.60 -18.80 -10.25
CA ARG A 246 17.82 -17.90 -9.40
C ARG A 246 18.68 -16.79 -8.80
N ALA A 247 19.91 -17.11 -8.39
CA ALA A 247 20.87 -16.14 -7.87
C ALA A 247 21.33 -15.15 -8.95
N SER A 248 21.68 -15.63 -10.14
CA SER A 248 22.06 -14.77 -11.26
C SER A 248 20.89 -13.89 -11.71
N PHE A 249 19.64 -14.38 -11.68
CA PHE A 249 18.45 -13.55 -11.87
C PHE A 249 18.36 -12.43 -10.83
N LEU A 250 18.50 -12.75 -9.54
CA LEU A 250 18.47 -11.76 -8.46
C LEU A 250 19.53 -10.68 -8.64
N LEU A 251 20.77 -11.07 -8.95
CA LEU A 251 21.86 -10.12 -9.19
C LEU A 251 21.55 -9.16 -10.34
N ARG A 252 21.11 -9.70 -11.48
CA ARG A 252 20.68 -8.88 -12.62
C ARG A 252 19.51 -7.96 -12.26
N ALA A 253 18.54 -8.45 -11.49
CA ALA A 253 17.40 -7.64 -11.09
C ALA A 253 17.82 -6.48 -10.17
N LEU A 254 18.69 -6.76 -9.17
CA LEU A 254 19.24 -5.74 -8.27
C LEU A 254 20.08 -4.72 -9.04
N GLU A 255 20.91 -5.17 -9.97
CA GLU A 255 21.69 -4.30 -10.84
C GLU A 255 20.76 -3.37 -11.62
N LEU A 256 19.73 -3.89 -12.30
CA LEU A 256 18.84 -3.06 -13.10
C LEU A 256 17.94 -2.14 -12.25
N LEU A 257 17.58 -2.53 -11.03
CA LEU A 257 16.86 -1.65 -10.09
C LEU A 257 17.76 -0.52 -9.56
N ARG A 258 19.06 -0.77 -9.45
CA ARG A 258 20.07 0.20 -8.99
C ARG A 258 20.66 1.04 -10.10
N SER A 259 20.79 0.52 -11.32
CA SER A 259 21.46 1.18 -12.45
C SER A 259 20.69 2.39 -12.97
N GLY A 260 19.41 2.54 -12.59
CA GLY A 260 18.73 3.83 -12.66
C GLY A 260 19.27 4.81 -11.61
N GLY A 261 19.42 4.41 -10.35
CA GLY A 261 19.95 5.25 -9.28
C GLY A 261 21.46 5.14 -9.10
N LEU A 262 22.25 5.71 -10.02
CA LEU A 262 23.67 6.06 -9.82
C LEU A 262 24.56 4.95 -9.22
N ASP A 263 25.38 4.33 -10.07
CA ASP A 263 26.61 3.62 -9.67
C ASP A 263 27.72 4.62 -9.22
N HIS A 264 27.34 5.56 -8.37
CA HIS A 264 28.22 6.54 -7.76
C HIS A 264 28.22 6.33 -6.26
N ALA A 265 28.81 5.22 -5.87
CA ALA A 265 29.67 5.26 -4.69
C ALA A 265 30.59 6.50 -4.84
N PHE A 266 30.44 7.46 -3.93
CA PHE A 266 31.35 8.59 -3.68
C PHE A 266 31.25 9.93 -4.43
N THR A 267 30.46 10.13 -5.49
CA THR A 267 30.31 11.51 -6.01
C THR A 267 29.20 12.25 -5.29
N ARG A 268 29.61 13.31 -4.58
CA ARG A 268 28.77 14.38 -4.02
C ARG A 268 27.99 15.06 -5.15
N CYS A 269 27.05 14.39 -5.78
CA CYS A 269 26.06 15.04 -6.63
C CYS A 269 24.86 15.38 -5.74
N PRO A 270 24.73 16.61 -5.25
CA PRO A 270 23.55 17.05 -4.50
C PRO A 270 22.28 17.09 -5.36
N ARG A 271 22.36 16.74 -6.65
CA ARG A 271 21.23 16.57 -7.55
C ARG A 271 21.13 15.10 -7.92
N ILE A 272 20.08 14.45 -7.45
CA ILE A 272 19.64 13.16 -7.97
C ILE A 272 19.53 13.29 -9.49
N CYS A 273 20.21 12.42 -10.23
CA CYS A 273 20.15 12.39 -11.68
C CYS A 273 18.69 12.19 -12.09
N THR A 274 18.07 13.25 -12.57
CA THR A 274 16.66 13.30 -13.00
C THR A 274 16.36 12.30 -14.10
N GLU A 275 17.39 11.90 -14.86
CA GLU A 275 17.26 10.99 -16.00
C GLU A 275 16.69 9.62 -15.62
N ALA A 276 17.12 9.09 -14.48
CA ALA A 276 16.66 7.80 -13.97
C ALA A 276 15.18 7.79 -13.59
N TRP A 277 14.66 8.95 -13.18
CA TRP A 277 13.29 9.12 -12.73
C TRP A 277 12.31 9.32 -13.88
N HIS A 278 12.78 9.34 -15.14
CA HIS A 278 11.95 9.30 -16.35
C HIS A 278 11.39 7.91 -16.69
N LYS A 279 11.90 6.86 -16.04
CA LYS A 279 11.40 5.48 -16.22
C LYS A 279 11.40 4.72 -14.90
N PRO A 280 10.61 5.16 -13.90
CA PRO A 280 10.53 4.47 -12.64
C PRO A 280 9.87 3.11 -12.80
N ARG A 281 10.36 2.13 -12.06
CA ARG A 281 9.87 0.75 -12.11
C ARG A 281 8.81 0.51 -11.04
N LEU A 282 7.72 -0.15 -11.42
CA LEU A 282 6.67 -0.57 -10.49
C LEU A 282 6.85 -2.06 -10.21
N ILE A 283 6.93 -2.43 -8.93
CA ILE A 283 7.03 -3.82 -8.49
C ILE A 283 5.98 -4.11 -7.41
N THR A 284 5.55 -5.35 -7.26
CA THR A 284 4.67 -5.73 -6.14
C THR A 284 5.48 -6.05 -4.88
N ARG A 285 4.82 -6.01 -3.72
CA ARG A 285 5.42 -6.50 -2.48
C ARG A 285 5.83 -7.98 -2.59
N LYS A 286 4.96 -8.80 -3.18
CA LYS A 286 5.23 -10.22 -3.47
C LYS A 286 6.53 -10.41 -4.27
N TRP A 287 6.79 -9.55 -5.26
CA TRP A 287 8.05 -9.58 -6.00
C TRP A 287 9.27 -9.38 -5.10
N MET A 288 9.25 -8.36 -4.23
CA MET A 288 10.34 -8.12 -3.29
C MET A 288 10.51 -9.26 -2.28
N GLU A 289 9.42 -9.82 -1.78
CA GLU A 289 9.46 -10.94 -0.84
C GLU A 289 10.08 -12.19 -1.46
N GLU A 290 9.76 -12.49 -2.72
CA GLU A 290 10.38 -13.60 -3.46
C GLU A 290 11.86 -13.34 -3.75
N MET A 291 12.27 -12.09 -3.97
CA MET A 291 13.69 -11.74 -4.09
C MET A 291 14.44 -12.00 -2.78
N SER A 292 13.86 -11.60 -1.64
CA SER A 292 14.42 -11.90 -0.32
C SER A 292 14.48 -13.39 -0.06
N ARG A 293 13.46 -14.14 -0.48
CA ARG A 293 13.44 -15.61 -0.38
C ARG A 293 14.57 -16.26 -1.20
N ILE A 294 14.83 -15.77 -2.41
CA ILE A 294 15.95 -16.25 -3.24
C ILE A 294 17.27 -16.01 -2.52
N LYS A 295 17.50 -14.78 -2.02
CA LYS A 295 18.74 -14.46 -1.29
C LYS A 295 18.91 -15.37 -0.08
N ARG A 296 17.89 -15.47 0.80
CA ARG A 296 17.90 -16.38 1.98
C ARG A 296 18.15 -17.84 1.62
N ARG A 297 17.63 -18.33 0.49
CA ARG A 297 17.90 -19.72 0.09
C ARG A 297 19.36 -19.94 -0.28
N VAL A 298 20.02 -18.93 -0.83
CA VAL A 298 21.45 -18.96 -1.20
C VAL A 298 22.36 -18.72 0.00
N THR A 299 21.96 -17.90 0.97
CA THR A 299 22.83 -17.44 2.06
C THR A 299 22.57 -18.12 3.41
N THR A 300 21.37 -18.63 3.65
CA THR A 300 20.95 -19.24 4.94
C THR A 300 20.13 -20.51 4.76
N ASN A 301 20.24 -21.16 3.59
CA ASN A 301 19.50 -22.36 3.21
C ASN A 301 17.97 -22.25 3.45
N GLY A 302 17.41 -21.03 3.43
CA GLY A 302 15.99 -20.78 3.67
C GLY A 302 15.64 -20.11 5.00
N GLY A 303 16.63 -19.74 5.84
CA GLY A 303 16.43 -18.77 6.93
C GLY A 303 17.11 -19.13 8.25
N GLU A 304 17.25 -20.40 8.58
CA GLU A 304 17.71 -20.86 9.91
C GLU A 304 19.14 -21.42 9.90
N ASP A 305 19.70 -21.70 8.72
CA ASP A 305 21.01 -22.32 8.59
C ASP A 305 22.12 -21.25 8.60
N MET A 306 22.84 -21.18 9.71
CA MET A 306 23.96 -20.25 9.91
C MET A 306 25.31 -20.85 9.50
N SER A 307 25.33 -22.03 8.87
CA SER A 307 26.58 -22.74 8.56
C SER A 307 27.49 -21.97 7.61
N LEU A 308 26.94 -21.17 6.67
CA LEU A 308 27.75 -20.31 5.82
C LEU A 308 28.45 -19.21 6.61
N ILE A 309 27.74 -18.59 7.56
CA ILE A 309 28.29 -17.54 8.42
C ILE A 309 29.41 -18.11 9.29
N GLU A 310 29.15 -19.22 9.97
CA GLU A 310 30.16 -19.88 10.80
C GLU A 310 31.36 -20.36 9.97
N TYR A 311 31.12 -20.89 8.76
CA TYR A 311 32.19 -21.26 7.84
C TYR A 311 33.10 -20.07 7.48
N ILE A 312 32.52 -18.92 7.14
CA ILE A 312 33.28 -17.71 6.81
C ILE A 312 34.06 -17.24 8.05
N VAL A 313 33.43 -17.18 9.23
CA VAL A 313 34.09 -16.75 10.47
C VAL A 313 35.25 -17.67 10.85
N SER A 314 35.06 -18.99 10.79
CA SER A 314 36.12 -19.97 11.05
C SER A 314 37.25 -19.84 10.03
N SER A 315 36.94 -19.72 8.74
CA SER A 315 37.95 -19.57 7.69
C SER A 315 38.75 -18.26 7.81
N LEU A 316 38.14 -17.21 8.33
CA LEU A 316 38.83 -15.94 8.62
C LEU A 316 39.72 -16.02 9.86
N ALA A 317 39.38 -16.86 10.84
CA ALA A 317 40.20 -17.06 12.04
C ALA A 317 41.57 -17.69 11.70
N ASP A 318 41.63 -18.51 10.65
CA ASP A 318 42.86 -19.13 10.15
C ASP A 318 43.74 -18.17 9.33
N ARG A 319 43.35 -16.90 9.20
CA ARG A 319 44.06 -15.87 8.41
C ARG A 319 44.69 -14.83 9.34
N PRO A 320 45.96 -14.98 9.74
CA PRO A 320 46.58 -14.14 10.76
C PRO A 320 46.65 -12.66 10.37
N ASN A 321 46.83 -12.35 9.08
CA ASN A 321 46.86 -10.98 8.58
C ASN A 321 45.50 -10.27 8.75
N PHE A 322 44.40 -10.94 8.38
CA PHE A 322 43.05 -10.42 8.58
C PHE A 322 42.76 -10.18 10.07
N VAL A 323 43.04 -11.18 10.92
CA VAL A 323 42.81 -11.08 12.37
C VAL A 323 43.60 -9.92 12.97
N ALA A 324 44.86 -9.73 12.55
CA ALA A 324 45.68 -8.60 13.00
C ALA A 324 45.10 -7.24 12.54
N GLU A 325 44.71 -7.10 11.28
CA GLU A 325 44.14 -5.86 10.71
C GLU A 325 42.81 -5.47 11.39
N VAL A 326 41.90 -6.43 11.59
CA VAL A 326 40.61 -6.17 12.23
C VAL A 326 40.79 -5.86 13.73
N ASN A 327 41.63 -6.61 14.44
CA ASN A 327 41.89 -6.33 15.86
C ASN A 327 42.53 -4.96 16.06
N HIS A 328 43.46 -4.56 15.18
CA HIS A 328 44.04 -3.23 15.19
C HIS A 328 42.95 -2.16 15.03
N SER A 329 42.07 -2.33 14.05
CA SER A 329 40.93 -1.43 13.82
C SER A 329 40.00 -1.36 15.05
N CYS A 330 39.62 -2.52 15.61
CA CYS A 330 38.82 -2.59 16.83
C CYS A 330 39.47 -1.85 18.00
N SER A 331 40.80 -1.96 18.18
CA SER A 331 41.51 -1.30 19.27
C SER A 331 41.47 0.23 19.18
N ILE A 332 41.47 0.77 17.95
CA ILE A 332 41.37 2.22 17.69
C ILE A 332 39.97 2.73 18.02
N PHE A 333 38.91 2.00 17.61
CA PHE A 333 37.54 2.49 17.68
C PHE A 333 36.78 2.12 18.96
N LEU A 334 37.07 0.97 19.57
CA LEU A 334 36.31 0.45 20.71
C LEU A 334 36.93 0.77 22.08
N ARG A 335 38.10 1.44 22.11
CA ARG A 335 38.79 1.99 23.31
C ARG A 335 38.72 1.10 24.56
N SER A 336 38.81 -0.20 24.40
CA SER A 336 38.67 -1.15 25.51
C SER A 336 39.77 -2.20 25.43
N ALA A 337 40.52 -2.29 26.52
CA ALA A 337 41.66 -3.18 26.65
C ALA A 337 41.18 -4.62 26.92
N GLY A 338 41.81 -5.60 26.27
CA GLY A 338 42.03 -6.91 26.88
C GLY A 338 41.34 -8.16 26.32
N GLU A 339 40.38 -8.06 25.39
CA GLU A 339 39.73 -9.27 24.86
C GLU A 339 40.20 -9.59 23.43
N GLN A 340 40.98 -10.67 23.32
CA GLN A 340 41.21 -11.36 22.06
C GLN A 340 39.86 -11.88 21.54
N GLU A 341 39.62 -11.81 20.22
CA GLU A 341 38.41 -12.30 19.52
C GLU A 341 37.17 -11.38 19.42
N ARG A 342 37.23 -10.11 19.83
CA ARG A 342 36.11 -9.16 19.65
C ARG A 342 35.66 -8.93 18.20
N TRP A 343 36.50 -9.27 17.24
CA TRP A 343 36.17 -9.17 15.83
C TRP A 343 35.12 -10.19 15.38
N LYS A 344 35.04 -11.38 16.01
CA LYS A 344 34.11 -12.44 15.58
C LYS A 344 32.64 -12.00 15.69
N PRO A 345 32.16 -11.44 16.82
CA PRO A 345 30.81 -10.88 16.88
C PRO A 345 30.52 -9.79 15.85
N LEU A 346 31.51 -8.94 15.54
CA LEU A 346 31.34 -7.89 14.53
C LEU A 346 31.21 -8.46 13.11
N VAL A 347 32.05 -9.43 12.75
CA VAL A 347 31.95 -10.14 11.46
C VAL A 347 30.64 -10.92 11.37
N ARG A 348 30.22 -11.60 12.46
CA ARG A 348 28.92 -12.28 12.49
C ARG A 348 27.78 -11.30 12.29
N SER A 349 27.77 -10.16 12.97
CA SER A 349 26.75 -9.13 12.79
C SER A 349 26.71 -8.60 11.36
N TRP A 350 27.88 -8.37 10.74
CA TRP A 350 27.97 -7.93 9.35
C TRP A 350 27.44 -9.00 8.39
N LEU A 351 27.82 -10.27 8.59
CA LEU A 351 27.35 -11.39 7.79
C LEU A 351 25.85 -11.65 7.99
N ASP A 352 25.33 -11.50 9.21
CA ASP A 352 23.91 -11.70 9.53
C ASP A 352 23.03 -10.74 8.72
N GLU A 353 23.44 -9.48 8.64
CA GLU A 353 22.81 -8.48 7.78
C GLU A 353 22.88 -8.90 6.30
N ARG A 354 24.08 -9.20 5.79
CA ARG A 354 24.29 -9.54 4.37
C ARG A 354 23.68 -10.86 3.92
N CYS A 355 23.47 -11.79 4.85
CA CYS A 355 22.86 -13.08 4.59
C CYS A 355 21.33 -13.07 4.77
N MET A 356 20.72 -11.97 5.20
CA MET A 356 19.29 -11.90 5.52
C MET A 356 18.82 -12.97 6.53
N SER A 357 19.61 -13.30 7.55
CA SER A 357 19.27 -14.33 8.55
C SER A 357 18.18 -13.90 9.54
N SER A 358 17.94 -12.61 9.71
CA SER A 358 17.03 -12.04 10.71
C SER A 358 15.60 -11.80 10.20
N GLN A 359 14.96 -12.75 9.52
CA GLN A 359 13.68 -12.53 8.79
C GLN A 359 13.65 -11.28 7.89
N SER A 360 14.80 -10.65 7.69
CA SER A 360 14.98 -9.40 6.98
C SER A 360 14.76 -9.64 5.50
N GLY A 361 14.37 -8.58 4.82
CA GLY A 361 14.09 -8.60 3.40
C GLY A 361 14.60 -7.33 2.75
N PHE A 362 14.46 -7.29 1.44
CA PHE A 362 14.82 -6.11 0.68
C PHE A 362 13.93 -4.96 1.13
N SER A 363 14.57 -3.84 1.45
CA SER A 363 13.89 -2.62 1.85
C SER A 363 14.12 -1.56 0.79
N SER A 364 13.13 -0.71 0.55
CA SER A 364 13.28 0.44 -0.32
C SER A 364 12.85 1.70 0.40
N TYR A 365 13.65 2.75 0.27
CA TYR A 365 13.36 4.03 0.88
C TYR A 365 13.86 5.19 0.02
N TRP A 366 13.11 6.29 0.10
CA TRP A 366 13.49 7.59 -0.43
C TRP A 366 13.97 8.46 0.73
N THR A 367 15.26 8.80 0.76
CA THR A 367 15.90 9.53 1.86
C THR A 367 16.91 10.55 1.33
N GLN A 368 17.04 11.68 2.01
CA GLN A 368 18.10 12.67 1.71
C GLN A 368 19.45 12.26 2.28
N SER A 369 19.43 11.57 3.42
CA SER A 369 20.63 11.12 4.11
C SER A 369 20.83 9.65 3.82
N SER A 370 21.94 9.31 3.16
CA SER A 370 22.46 7.95 3.24
C SER A 370 22.64 7.62 4.72
N PRO A 371 22.23 6.42 5.17
CA PRO A 371 22.60 5.95 6.50
C PRO A 371 24.10 6.17 6.70
N SER A 372 24.50 6.90 7.72
CA SER A 372 25.92 7.08 8.01
C SER A 372 26.46 5.76 8.53
N THR A 373 27.01 4.95 7.63
CA THR A 373 27.77 3.74 7.99
C THR A 373 28.92 4.16 8.89
N GLY A 374 29.01 3.57 10.09
CA GLY A 374 30.07 3.90 11.04
C GLY A 374 31.46 3.65 10.44
N LEU A 375 32.48 4.43 10.81
CA LEU A 375 33.84 4.26 10.25
C LEU A 375 34.37 2.82 10.46
N MET A 376 34.07 2.21 11.60
CA MET A 376 34.43 0.82 11.89
C MET A 376 33.76 -0.16 10.92
N GLU A 377 32.50 0.06 10.58
CA GLU A 377 31.74 -0.78 9.66
C GLU A 377 32.24 -0.62 8.22
N GLN A 378 32.64 0.59 7.81
CA GLN A 378 33.30 0.81 6.50
C GLN A 378 34.63 0.07 6.40
N ILE A 379 35.45 0.11 7.45
CA ILE A 379 36.72 -0.63 7.51
C ILE A 379 36.46 -2.13 7.46
N LEU A 380 35.51 -2.62 8.28
CA LEU A 380 35.14 -4.03 8.29
C LEU A 380 34.66 -4.48 6.91
N ASN A 381 33.77 -3.72 6.27
CA ASN A 381 33.28 -4.00 4.92
C ASN A 381 34.43 -4.12 3.93
N ARG A 382 35.39 -3.18 3.94
CA ARG A 382 36.57 -3.23 3.07
C ARG A 382 37.42 -4.48 3.31
N LEU A 383 37.65 -4.85 4.57
CA LEU A 383 38.44 -6.04 4.92
C LEU A 383 37.72 -7.33 4.52
N MET A 384 36.41 -7.41 4.76
CA MET A 384 35.58 -8.55 4.37
C MET A 384 35.60 -8.73 2.85
N LEU A 385 35.35 -7.67 2.07
CA LEU A 385 35.33 -7.73 0.61
C LEU A 385 36.68 -8.17 0.01
N LYS A 386 37.80 -7.82 0.65
CA LYS A 386 39.13 -8.27 0.25
C LYS A 386 39.34 -9.77 0.46
N GLU A 387 38.88 -10.32 1.59
CA GLU A 387 39.15 -11.71 1.97
C GLU A 387 38.10 -12.70 1.42
N LEU A 388 36.85 -12.27 1.27
CA LEU A 388 35.70 -13.08 0.87
C LEU A 388 35.96 -14.00 -0.34
N PRO A 389 36.55 -13.54 -1.47
CA PRO A 389 36.77 -14.40 -2.63
C PRO A 389 37.57 -15.65 -2.29
N SER A 390 38.70 -15.45 -1.62
CA SER A 390 39.59 -16.55 -1.25
C SER A 390 39.05 -17.43 -0.11
N VAL A 391 38.17 -16.90 0.76
CA VAL A 391 37.46 -17.70 1.77
C VAL A 391 36.45 -18.63 1.10
N LEU A 392 35.67 -18.10 0.16
CA LEU A 392 34.61 -18.84 -0.51
C LEU A 392 35.14 -19.85 -1.54
N GLU A 393 36.33 -19.62 -2.13
CA GLU A 393 37.01 -20.62 -2.96
C GLU A 393 37.27 -21.95 -2.25
N ASN A 394 37.39 -21.93 -0.91
CA ASN A 394 37.61 -23.13 -0.10
C ASN A 394 36.32 -23.94 0.11
N LEU A 395 35.15 -23.46 -0.31
CA LEU A 395 33.89 -24.22 -0.27
C LEU A 395 33.98 -25.53 -1.07
N LYS A 396 34.86 -25.59 -2.08
CA LYS A 396 35.13 -26.82 -2.84
C LYS A 396 35.66 -27.97 -1.99
N MET A 397 36.19 -27.68 -0.80
CA MET A 397 36.70 -28.68 0.15
C MET A 397 35.60 -29.24 1.07
N GLN A 398 34.38 -28.71 1.01
CA GLN A 398 33.26 -29.19 1.81
C GLN A 398 32.80 -30.60 1.37
N PRO A 399 32.19 -31.38 2.27
CA PRO A 399 31.71 -32.73 1.96
C PRO A 399 30.77 -32.75 0.76
N GLU A 400 30.90 -33.79 -0.08
CA GLU A 400 29.97 -34.02 -1.19
C GLU A 400 28.52 -34.14 -0.69
N GLY A 401 27.59 -33.52 -1.41
CA GLY A 401 26.17 -33.47 -1.02
C GLY A 401 25.83 -32.46 0.09
N SER A 402 26.80 -31.72 0.63
CA SER A 402 26.50 -30.60 1.53
C SER A 402 26.04 -29.36 0.75
N TRP A 403 25.12 -28.59 1.33
CA TRP A 403 24.66 -27.32 0.76
C TRP A 403 25.83 -26.33 0.51
N LEU A 404 26.79 -26.24 1.44
CA LEU A 404 27.99 -25.42 1.27
C LEU A 404 28.84 -25.85 0.05
N LYS A 405 28.88 -27.15 -0.26
CA LYS A 405 29.55 -27.65 -1.47
C LYS A 405 28.80 -27.26 -2.73
N GLU A 406 27.46 -27.23 -2.73
CA GLU A 406 26.67 -26.73 -3.87
C GLU A 406 27.01 -25.27 -4.18
N LEU A 407 27.17 -24.43 -3.14
CA LEU A 407 27.57 -23.02 -3.28
C LEU A 407 28.94 -22.84 -3.95
N SER A 408 29.83 -23.83 -3.89
CA SER A 408 31.15 -23.77 -4.54
C SER A 408 31.09 -23.62 -6.07
N THR A 409 29.94 -23.95 -6.69
CA THR A 409 29.71 -23.81 -8.14
C THR A 409 29.27 -22.41 -8.57
N MET A 410 29.02 -21.53 -7.59
CA MET A 410 28.48 -20.18 -7.78
C MET A 410 29.19 -19.16 -6.86
N VAL A 411 30.48 -19.35 -6.59
CA VAL A 411 31.28 -18.47 -5.72
C VAL A 411 31.21 -17.01 -6.17
N SER A 412 31.28 -16.73 -7.48
CA SER A 412 31.15 -15.37 -8.01
C SER A 412 29.80 -14.76 -7.64
N ASP A 413 28.69 -15.45 -7.95
CA ASP A 413 27.34 -14.97 -7.64
C ASP A 413 27.16 -14.78 -6.13
N LEU A 414 27.73 -15.67 -5.30
CA LEU A 414 27.67 -15.57 -3.85
C LEU A 414 28.41 -14.34 -3.31
N ILE A 415 29.59 -14.02 -3.85
CA ILE A 415 30.34 -12.80 -3.51
C ILE A 415 29.49 -11.57 -3.85
N ASP A 416 28.94 -11.54 -5.06
CA ASP A 416 28.14 -10.41 -5.52
C ASP A 416 26.86 -10.25 -4.66
N LEU A 417 26.23 -11.34 -4.25
CA LEU A 417 25.05 -11.32 -3.38
C LEU A 417 25.35 -10.83 -1.96
N LEU A 418 26.47 -11.25 -1.38
CA LEU A 418 26.91 -10.79 -0.05
C LEU A 418 27.35 -9.32 -0.10
N THR A 419 27.87 -8.87 -1.23
CA THR A 419 28.30 -7.49 -1.45
C THR A 419 27.11 -6.57 -1.74
N ALA A 420 26.11 -7.07 -2.46
CA ALA A 420 24.87 -6.38 -2.71
C ALA A 420 24.17 -6.06 -1.39
N GLY A 421 23.95 -4.77 -1.11
CA GLY A 421 23.15 -4.34 0.02
C GLY A 421 21.71 -4.84 -0.07
N ASP A 422 20.99 -4.85 1.04
CA ASP A 422 19.57 -5.21 1.08
C ASP A 422 18.65 -3.99 0.95
N ASP A 423 19.25 -2.82 0.94
CA ASP A 423 18.57 -1.54 0.79
C ASP A 423 18.65 -1.02 -0.64
N LEU A 424 17.48 -0.64 -1.17
CA LEU A 424 17.30 0.06 -2.43
C LEU A 424 17.04 1.54 -2.13
N ILE A 425 18.13 2.26 -1.89
CA ILE A 425 18.14 3.67 -1.49
C ILE A 425 17.98 4.57 -2.71
N ASN A 426 16.94 5.42 -2.72
CA ASN A 426 16.69 6.39 -3.80
C ASN A 426 16.68 5.78 -5.21
N ALA A 427 16.42 4.48 -5.31
CA ALA A 427 16.21 3.82 -6.58
C ALA A 427 14.91 4.35 -7.21
N PRO A 428 14.86 4.52 -8.55
CA PRO A 428 13.65 4.93 -9.26
C PRO A 428 12.66 3.75 -9.31
N LEU A 429 12.14 3.36 -8.15
CA LEU A 429 11.21 2.26 -7.99
C LEU A 429 10.07 2.64 -7.05
N LEU A 430 8.91 2.02 -7.30
CA LEU A 430 7.74 2.07 -6.44
C LEU A 430 7.24 0.66 -6.17
N VAL A 431 7.06 0.32 -4.89
CA VAL A 431 6.47 -0.95 -4.46
C VAL A 431 4.98 -0.76 -4.26
N LEU A 432 4.20 -1.46 -5.07
CA LEU A 432 2.76 -1.54 -4.96
C LEU A 432 2.40 -2.48 -3.81
N GLY A 433 1.82 -1.92 -2.76
CA GLY A 433 1.49 -2.65 -1.53
C GLY A 433 0.17 -3.43 -1.58
N LEU A 434 -0.70 -3.14 -2.55
CA LEU A 434 -2.03 -3.74 -2.66
C LEU A 434 -2.16 -4.52 -3.99
N GLY A 435 -1.72 -5.78 -3.99
CA GLY A 435 -1.83 -6.70 -5.13
C GLY A 435 -3.01 -7.67 -5.02
N ALA A 436 -3.11 -8.59 -5.97
CA ALA A 436 -4.18 -9.60 -6.05
C ALA A 436 -4.22 -10.59 -4.87
N ASP A 437 -3.10 -10.69 -4.15
CA ASP A 437 -2.88 -11.47 -2.95
C ASP A 437 -3.35 -10.75 -1.66
N HIS A 438 -3.61 -9.44 -1.72
CA HIS A 438 -4.03 -8.68 -0.56
C HIS A 438 -5.50 -8.97 -0.18
N SER A 439 -5.80 -9.05 1.12
CA SER A 439 -7.15 -9.37 1.63
C SER A 439 -8.22 -8.39 1.14
N LEU A 440 -7.88 -7.10 1.03
CA LEU A 440 -8.77 -6.08 0.46
C LEU A 440 -9.16 -6.40 -0.99
N TRP A 441 -8.27 -6.96 -1.81
CA TRP A 441 -8.49 -7.16 -3.25
C TRP A 441 -9.69 -8.06 -3.55
N GLN A 442 -9.83 -9.14 -2.79
CA GLN A 442 -10.90 -10.13 -2.94
C GLN A 442 -12.20 -9.74 -2.22
N GLY A 443 -12.15 -8.68 -1.40
CA GLY A 443 -13.27 -8.24 -0.58
C GLY A 443 -14.16 -7.21 -1.27
N THR A 444 -15.03 -6.60 -0.45
CA THR A 444 -15.82 -5.42 -0.81
C THR A 444 -15.58 -4.34 0.24
N CYS A 445 -15.51 -3.09 -0.19
CA CYS A 445 -15.32 -1.93 0.65
C CYS A 445 -16.54 -1.00 0.58
N GLU A 446 -17.09 -0.61 1.73
CA GLU A 446 -18.19 0.36 1.80
C GLU A 446 -17.63 1.75 2.16
N VAL A 447 -17.66 2.70 1.22
CA VAL A 447 -17.26 4.10 1.44
C VAL A 447 -18.47 4.89 1.97
N ARG A 448 -18.43 5.29 3.24
CA ARG A 448 -19.52 6.02 3.89
C ARG A 448 -19.57 7.49 3.43
N GLY A 449 -20.78 8.01 3.30
CA GLY A 449 -21.02 9.38 2.80
C GLY A 449 -21.19 10.44 3.89
N GLN A 450 -20.41 10.40 4.98
CA GLN A 450 -20.45 11.47 6.00
C GLN A 450 -19.81 12.76 5.52
#